data_AF-A0A8J3ZQ94-F1
#
_entry.id   AF-A0A8J3ZQ94-F1
#
_cell.length_a   1.000
_cell.length_b   1.000
_cell.length_c   1.000
_cell.angle_alpha   90.00
_cell.angle_beta   90.00
_cell.angle_gamma   90.00
#
_symmetry.space_group_name_H-M   'P 1'
#
loop_
_entity.id
_entity.type
_entity.pdbx_description
1 polymer ?
#
loop_
_entity_poly.entity_id
_entity_poly.type
_entity_poly.pdbx_seq_one_letter_code
_entity_poly.pdbx_strand_id
1 'polypeptide(L)'
;MRARITWRIGTLVSVHRETDTARTLVLNVPDWPGHDAGQHIDVRLTAPDGYRAQRSYSLAAPADGDRVEITVQHVDDGEVSDYLTQTFTPGDAVEIRGPVGGWFVWRPAQTEPVLLVAGGSGIVPLMAMVRARKAAGSRTPFRLIYSARSPKETIYGDELRTRARDDFGLDVSYVYTREPVRRRISLADVNTHGWPPDLNPTCFVCGPTGFVETVADMLVALGHDPRRVKTERFG
;
A
#
# COMPACT_ATOMS: atom_id res chain seq x y z
N MET A 1 5.47 11.52 25.73
CA MET A 1 4.30 10.68 26.07
C MET A 1 3.62 10.30 24.76
N ARG A 2 3.65 9.02 24.33
CA ARG A 2 2.92 8.62 23.10
C ARG A 2 1.42 8.67 23.42
N ALA A 3 0.66 9.49 22.70
CA ALA A 3 -0.79 9.54 22.87
C ALA A 3 -1.39 8.14 22.69
N ARG A 4 -2.32 7.75 23.56
CA ARG A 4 -2.98 6.45 23.49
C ARG A 4 -3.80 6.38 22.20
N ILE A 5 -3.53 5.40 21.34
CA ILE A 5 -4.30 5.21 20.10
C ILE A 5 -5.72 4.79 20.50
N THR A 6 -6.71 5.63 20.19
CA THR A 6 -8.14 5.40 20.50
C THR A 6 -8.92 5.02 19.25
N TRP A 7 -10.04 4.34 19.46
CA TRP A 7 -11.05 4.15 18.43
C TRP A 7 -11.74 5.48 18.14
N ARG A 8 -11.93 5.78 16.85
CA ARG A 8 -12.64 6.95 16.33
C ARG A 8 -13.68 6.48 15.33
N ILE A 9 -14.69 7.32 15.09
CA ILE A 9 -15.66 7.09 14.03
C ILE A 9 -15.15 7.75 12.75
N GLY A 10 -15.04 6.97 11.68
CA GLY A 10 -14.86 7.47 10.33
C GLY A 10 -16.17 7.37 9.56
N THR A 11 -16.55 8.41 8.83
CA THR A 11 -17.72 8.40 7.94
C THR A 11 -17.26 8.28 6.50
N LEU A 12 -17.80 7.33 5.74
CA LEU A 12 -17.51 7.20 4.32
C LEU A 12 -18.02 8.41 3.55
N VAL A 13 -17.17 9.01 2.73
CA VAL A 13 -17.51 10.19 1.93
C VAL A 13 -17.50 9.90 0.45
N SER A 14 -16.57 9.07 -0.02
CA SER A 14 -16.57 8.62 -1.42
C SER A 14 -15.95 7.25 -1.56
N VAL A 15 -16.33 6.58 -2.65
CA VAL A 15 -15.81 5.28 -3.07
C VAL A 15 -15.28 5.42 -4.48
N HIS A 16 -14.03 5.03 -4.70
CA HIS A 16 -13.41 4.98 -6.02
C HIS A 16 -13.20 3.51 -6.42
N ARG A 17 -13.60 3.16 -7.64
CA ARG A 17 -13.36 1.82 -8.19
C ARG A 17 -11.96 1.76 -8.80
N GLU A 18 -11.12 0.91 -8.24
CA GLU A 18 -9.75 0.71 -8.72
C GLU A 18 -9.66 -0.44 -9.73
N THR A 19 -10.34 -1.55 -9.43
CA THR A 19 -10.46 -2.72 -10.31
C THR A 19 -11.86 -3.32 -10.14
N ASP A 20 -12.14 -4.47 -10.75
CA ASP A 20 -13.38 -5.20 -10.47
C ASP A 20 -13.49 -5.59 -8.99
N THR A 21 -12.37 -5.96 -8.36
CA THR A 21 -12.32 -6.45 -6.98
C THR A 21 -11.78 -5.44 -5.96
N ALA A 22 -11.26 -4.29 -6.37
CA ALA A 22 -10.70 -3.31 -5.44
C ALA A 22 -11.45 -1.97 -5.44
N ARG A 23 -11.62 -1.39 -4.25
CA ARG A 23 -12.22 -0.08 -4.02
C ARG A 23 -11.34 0.75 -3.08
N THR A 24 -11.14 2.02 -3.39
CA THR A 24 -10.59 3.01 -2.45
C THR A 24 -11.74 3.69 -1.73
N LEU A 25 -11.72 3.64 -0.39
CA LEU A 25 -12.70 4.22 0.49
C LEU A 25 -12.12 5.49 1.13
N VAL A 26 -12.77 6.62 0.93
CA VAL A 26 -12.37 7.90 1.51
C VAL A 26 -13.22 8.19 2.73
N LEU A 27 -12.62 8.14 3.90
CA LEU A 27 -13.26 8.39 5.18
C LEU A 27 -12.98 9.82 5.64
N ASN A 28 -14.00 10.47 6.22
CA ASN A 28 -13.82 11.64 7.06
C ASN A 28 -13.68 11.18 8.52
N VAL A 29 -12.57 11.52 9.14
CA VAL A 29 -12.23 11.11 10.51
C VAL A 29 -11.90 12.37 11.30
N PRO A 30 -12.88 12.93 12.05
CA PRO A 30 -12.62 14.11 12.85
C PRO A 30 -11.44 13.93 13.81
N ASP A 31 -10.63 14.96 13.93
CA ASP A 31 -9.44 15.00 14.80
C ASP A 31 -8.43 13.89 14.48
N TRP A 32 -8.22 13.62 13.19
CA TRP A 32 -7.22 12.66 12.77
C TRP A 32 -5.81 13.20 13.09
N PRO A 33 -4.96 12.45 13.81
CA PRO A 33 -3.66 12.97 14.26
C PRO A 33 -2.60 13.05 13.15
N GLY A 34 -2.97 12.80 11.89
CA GLY A 34 -2.04 12.59 10.78
C GLY A 34 -1.41 11.19 10.79
N HIS A 35 -0.55 10.93 9.80
CA HIS A 35 0.16 9.66 9.63
C HIS A 35 1.31 9.79 8.62
N ASP A 36 2.23 8.83 8.67
CA ASP A 36 3.29 8.65 7.68
C ASP A 36 2.85 7.68 6.57
N ALA A 37 3.35 7.89 5.35
CA ALA A 37 3.12 7.00 4.23
C ALA A 37 3.73 5.60 4.48
N GLY A 38 2.87 4.58 4.44
CA GLY A 38 3.21 3.19 4.78
C GLY A 38 2.66 2.72 6.13
N GLN A 39 2.03 3.59 6.92
CA GLN A 39 1.24 3.17 8.08
C GLN A 39 -0.10 2.56 7.67
N HIS A 40 -0.75 1.89 8.61
CA HIS A 40 -2.07 1.30 8.43
C HIS A 40 -3.03 1.71 9.56
N ILE A 41 -4.31 1.39 9.40
CA ILE A 41 -5.34 1.52 10.41
C ILE A 41 -5.98 0.16 10.67
N ASP A 42 -6.51 -0.03 11.86
CA ASP A 42 -7.47 -1.10 12.13
C ASP A 42 -8.88 -0.57 11.87
N VAL A 43 -9.68 -1.34 11.13
CA VAL A 43 -11.10 -1.12 10.90
C VAL A 43 -11.87 -2.18 11.66
N ARG A 44 -12.87 -1.76 12.44
CA ARG A 44 -13.76 -2.66 13.19
C ARG A 44 -15.19 -2.48 12.71
N LEU A 45 -15.79 -3.61 12.33
CA LEU A 45 -17.21 -3.74 12.05
C LEU A 45 -17.89 -4.42 13.23
N THR A 46 -19.01 -3.87 13.68
CA THR A 46 -19.87 -4.48 14.71
C THR A 46 -21.22 -4.81 14.06
N ALA A 47 -21.57 -6.09 13.99
CA ALA A 47 -22.86 -6.56 13.49
C ALA A 47 -23.99 -6.27 14.50
N PRO A 48 -25.27 -6.27 14.08
CA PRO A 48 -26.40 -6.00 14.96
C PRO A 48 -26.54 -6.95 16.16
N ASP A 49 -26.04 -8.18 16.03
CA ASP A 49 -26.00 -9.19 17.09
C ASP A 49 -24.81 -9.01 18.06
N GLY A 50 -23.98 -8.00 17.83
CA GLY A 50 -22.81 -7.66 18.64
C GLY A 50 -21.51 -8.35 18.21
N TYR A 51 -21.53 -9.20 17.18
CA TYR A 51 -20.30 -9.79 16.63
C TYR A 51 -19.38 -8.70 16.08
N ARG A 52 -18.07 -8.83 16.35
CA ARG A 52 -17.06 -7.84 15.96
C ARG A 52 -15.97 -8.48 15.13
N ALA A 53 -15.80 -7.97 13.91
CA ALA A 53 -14.66 -8.30 13.06
C ALA A 53 -13.72 -7.10 12.97
N GLN A 54 -12.41 -7.35 13.05
CA GLN A 54 -11.37 -6.34 12.90
C GLN A 54 -10.38 -6.75 11.82
N ARG A 55 -10.03 -5.83 10.92
CA ARG A 55 -8.99 -6.02 9.90
C ARG A 55 -8.12 -4.79 9.79
N SER A 56 -6.85 -4.99 9.48
CA SER A 56 -5.91 -3.90 9.25
C SER A 56 -5.87 -3.56 7.77
N TYR A 57 -5.89 -2.27 7.44
CA TYR A 57 -5.81 -1.75 6.08
C TYR A 57 -4.76 -0.64 6.00
N SER A 58 -3.84 -0.76 5.04
CA SER A 58 -2.85 0.27 4.77
C SER A 58 -3.52 1.57 4.33
N LEU A 59 -2.95 2.68 4.77
CA LEU A 59 -3.33 4.01 4.31
C LEU A 59 -2.86 4.16 2.87
N ALA A 60 -3.77 4.60 2.00
CA ALA A 60 -3.55 4.67 0.56
C ALA A 60 -2.94 6.01 0.11
N ALA A 61 -3.00 7.04 0.94
CA ALA A 61 -2.57 8.40 0.63
C ALA A 61 -1.73 8.98 1.78
N PRO A 62 -0.93 10.04 1.56
CA PRO A 62 -0.38 10.84 2.65
C PRO A 62 -1.49 11.50 3.48
N ALA A 63 -1.18 11.91 4.70
CA ALA A 63 -2.10 12.64 5.55
C ALA A 63 -2.56 13.96 4.92
N ASP A 64 -3.87 14.17 4.88
CA ASP A 64 -4.52 15.40 4.40
C ASP A 64 -5.68 15.77 5.34
N GLY A 65 -5.36 16.53 6.39
CA GLY A 65 -6.30 16.86 7.46
C GLY A 65 -6.99 15.62 8.04
N ASP A 66 -8.33 15.65 8.03
CA ASP A 66 -9.20 14.59 8.56
C ASP A 66 -9.55 13.52 7.51
N ARG A 67 -8.95 13.57 6.31
CA ARG A 67 -9.19 12.58 5.25
C ARG A 67 -8.28 11.37 5.43
N VAL A 68 -8.91 10.21 5.44
CA VAL A 68 -8.25 8.90 5.57
C VAL A 68 -8.69 8.03 4.41
N GLU A 69 -7.74 7.57 3.61
CA GLU A 69 -8.01 6.67 2.48
C GLU A 69 -7.47 5.28 2.76
N ILE A 70 -8.31 4.26 2.53
CA ILE A 70 -7.88 2.86 2.51
C ILE A 70 -8.35 2.23 1.20
N THR A 71 -7.59 1.26 0.71
CA THR A 71 -8.00 0.49 -0.46
C THR A 71 -8.19 -0.96 -0.09
N VAL A 72 -9.42 -1.40 -0.27
CA VAL A 72 -9.89 -2.72 0.10
C VAL A 72 -10.01 -3.55 -1.18
N GLN A 73 -9.34 -4.69 -1.19
CA GLN A 73 -9.55 -5.71 -2.21
C GLN A 73 -10.50 -6.77 -1.66
N HIS A 74 -11.56 -7.08 -2.40
CA HIS A 74 -12.46 -8.18 -2.14
C HIS A 74 -11.69 -9.51 -2.17
N VAL A 75 -11.89 -10.29 -1.11
CA VAL A 75 -11.38 -11.66 -0.99
C VAL A 75 -12.59 -12.57 -0.86
N ASP A 76 -12.62 -13.62 -1.67
CA ASP A 76 -13.67 -14.64 -1.61
C ASP A 76 -13.75 -15.20 -0.18
N ASP A 77 -14.96 -15.42 0.33
CA ASP A 77 -15.26 -15.82 1.72
C ASP A 77 -14.83 -14.82 2.82
N GLY A 78 -14.43 -13.61 2.46
CA GLY A 78 -14.05 -12.56 3.41
C GLY A 78 -15.22 -11.67 3.85
N GLU A 79 -15.78 -11.93 5.04
CA GLU A 79 -16.92 -11.16 5.60
C GLU A 79 -16.71 -9.63 5.59
N VAL A 80 -15.53 -9.16 6.03
CA VAL A 80 -15.22 -7.72 6.15
C VAL A 80 -14.99 -7.08 4.78
N SER A 81 -14.25 -7.74 3.90
CA SER A 81 -13.95 -7.21 2.57
C SER A 81 -15.18 -7.18 1.68
N ASP A 82 -16.10 -8.13 1.83
CA ASP A 82 -17.37 -8.13 1.10
C ASP A 82 -18.22 -6.91 1.50
N TYR A 83 -18.47 -6.74 2.80
CA TYR A 83 -19.23 -5.59 3.30
C TYR A 83 -18.62 -4.25 2.84
N LEU A 84 -17.31 -4.07 3.02
CA LEU A 84 -16.63 -2.82 2.67
C LEU A 84 -16.58 -2.53 1.17
N THR A 85 -16.70 -3.55 0.31
CA THR A 85 -16.64 -3.36 -1.15
C THR A 85 -18.01 -3.36 -1.84
N GLN A 86 -19.03 -3.96 -1.23
CA GLN A 86 -20.35 -4.15 -1.84
C GLN A 86 -21.49 -3.41 -1.11
N THR A 87 -21.39 -3.21 0.20
CA THR A 87 -22.52 -2.70 1.02
C THR A 87 -22.23 -1.34 1.65
N PHE A 88 -20.97 -1.04 1.96
CA PHE A 88 -20.58 0.20 2.62
C PHE A 88 -20.65 1.39 1.66
N THR A 89 -21.53 2.35 1.96
CA THR A 89 -21.90 3.48 1.09
C THR A 89 -21.65 4.84 1.74
N PRO A 90 -21.47 5.93 0.95
CA PRO A 90 -21.27 7.26 1.51
C PRO A 90 -22.35 7.65 2.53
N GLY A 91 -21.92 8.15 3.69
CA GLY A 91 -22.76 8.42 4.86
C GLY A 91 -22.65 7.35 5.95
N ASP A 92 -22.25 6.12 5.61
CA ASP A 92 -22.07 5.06 6.59
C ASP A 92 -20.86 5.32 7.50
N ALA A 93 -20.96 4.85 8.74
CA ALA A 93 -19.95 5.02 9.77
C ALA A 93 -19.22 3.70 10.06
N VAL A 94 -17.92 3.80 10.37
CA VAL A 94 -17.11 2.67 10.78
C VAL A 94 -16.14 3.06 11.90
N GLU A 95 -15.86 2.11 12.80
CA GLU A 95 -14.88 2.32 13.85
C GLU A 95 -13.47 2.08 13.31
N ILE A 96 -12.58 3.05 13.52
CA ILE A 96 -11.19 2.96 13.10
C ILE A 96 -10.22 3.25 14.24
N ARG A 97 -9.03 2.66 14.19
CA ARG A 97 -7.96 2.88 15.15
C ARG A 97 -6.63 3.02 14.43
N GLY A 98 -5.92 4.11 14.70
CA GLY A 98 -4.59 4.35 14.14
C GLY A 98 -4.12 5.80 14.31
N PRO A 99 -3.06 6.17 13.59
CA PRO A 99 -2.27 5.30 12.70
C PRO A 99 -1.45 4.26 13.49
N VAL A 100 -1.22 3.10 12.88
CA VAL A 100 -0.42 1.99 13.43
C VAL A 100 0.78 1.73 12.51
N GLY A 101 1.90 1.32 13.10
CA GLY A 101 3.16 1.08 12.40
C GLY A 101 4.16 2.22 12.54
N GLY A 102 5.27 2.14 11.81
CA GLY A 102 6.38 3.10 11.89
C GLY A 102 7.72 2.56 11.41
N TRP A 103 7.83 1.23 11.26
CA TRP A 103 8.96 0.58 10.60
C TRP A 103 8.89 0.74 9.08
N PHE A 104 7.75 0.38 8.50
CA PHE A 104 7.46 0.37 7.07
C PHE A 104 6.98 1.74 6.57
N VAL A 105 7.73 2.80 6.88
CA VAL A 105 7.37 4.16 6.45
C VAL A 105 8.47 4.83 5.64
N TRP A 106 8.06 5.64 4.68
CA TRP A 106 8.93 6.56 3.96
C TRP A 106 8.59 8.00 4.34
N ARG A 107 9.63 8.82 4.56
CA ARG A 107 9.49 10.25 4.88
C ARG A 107 10.28 11.09 3.87
N PRO A 108 9.82 12.32 3.53
CA PRO A 108 10.51 13.19 2.58
C PRO A 108 11.98 13.52 2.90
N ALA A 109 12.37 13.43 4.17
CA ALA A 109 13.76 13.62 4.60
C ALA A 109 14.71 12.49 4.14
N GLN A 110 14.18 11.35 3.67
CA GLN A 110 14.95 10.24 3.12
C GLN A 110 15.31 10.51 1.65
N THR A 111 16.60 10.66 1.39
CA THR A 111 17.14 11.07 0.07
C THR A 111 17.84 9.94 -0.67
N GLU A 112 18.07 8.79 -0.03
CA GLU A 112 18.58 7.59 -0.70
C GLU A 112 17.63 7.09 -1.80
N PRO A 113 18.12 6.38 -2.83
CA PRO A 113 17.24 5.70 -3.77
C PRO A 113 16.26 4.75 -3.07
N VAL A 114 15.03 4.68 -3.57
CA VAL A 114 13.98 3.83 -3.00
C VAL A 114 13.56 2.79 -4.02
N LEU A 115 13.51 1.54 -3.57
CA LEU A 115 12.92 0.43 -4.32
C LEU A 115 11.62 0.01 -3.63
N LEU A 116 10.51 0.05 -4.36
CA LEU A 116 9.20 -0.40 -3.93
C LEU A 116 8.91 -1.72 -4.67
N VAL A 117 8.54 -2.78 -3.96
CA VAL A 117 8.18 -4.08 -4.56
C VAL A 117 6.83 -4.53 -4.03
N ALA A 118 5.83 -4.51 -4.91
CA ALA A 118 4.43 -4.74 -4.56
C ALA A 118 3.93 -6.09 -5.11
N GLY A 119 3.19 -6.84 -4.29
CA GLY A 119 2.41 -8.00 -4.71
C GLY A 119 0.91 -7.78 -4.48
N GLY A 120 0.11 -7.74 -5.54
CA GLY A 120 -1.35 -7.55 -5.43
C GLY A 120 -1.75 -6.26 -4.70
N SER A 121 -2.58 -6.37 -3.66
CA SER A 121 -2.96 -5.24 -2.78
C SER A 121 -1.80 -4.69 -1.94
N GLY A 122 -0.64 -5.34 -1.93
CA GLY A 122 0.61 -4.80 -1.38
C GLY A 122 1.05 -3.46 -1.96
N ILE A 123 0.45 -3.04 -3.09
CA ILE A 123 0.68 -1.73 -3.68
C ILE A 123 0.14 -0.57 -2.83
N VAL A 124 -0.86 -0.79 -1.96
CA VAL A 124 -1.55 0.29 -1.24
C VAL A 124 -0.60 1.16 -0.39
N PRO A 125 0.20 0.62 0.55
CA PRO A 125 1.12 1.45 1.32
C PRO A 125 2.23 2.05 0.44
N LEU A 126 2.63 1.37 -0.63
CA LEU A 126 3.66 1.83 -1.57
C LEU A 126 3.16 3.00 -2.43
N MET A 127 1.88 2.98 -2.80
CA MET A 127 1.23 4.08 -3.50
C MET A 127 1.12 5.31 -2.61
N ALA A 128 0.87 5.14 -1.30
CA ALA A 128 0.93 6.25 -0.35
C ALA A 128 2.33 6.89 -0.34
N MET A 129 3.41 6.10 -0.43
CA MET A 129 4.78 6.62 -0.52
C MET A 129 5.01 7.38 -1.83
N VAL A 130 4.53 6.87 -2.96
CA VAL A 130 4.61 7.56 -4.27
C VAL A 130 3.86 8.89 -4.22
N ARG A 131 2.64 8.92 -3.68
CA ARG A 131 1.82 10.13 -3.52
C ARG A 131 2.48 11.13 -2.56
N ALA A 132 3.02 10.66 -1.43
CA ALA A 132 3.75 11.48 -0.47
C ALA A 132 5.00 12.12 -1.07
N ARG A 133 5.76 11.36 -1.88
CA ARG A 133 6.93 11.86 -2.61
C ARG A 133 6.56 13.04 -3.51
N LYS A 134 5.49 12.90 -4.28
CA LYS A 134 5.00 13.97 -5.17
C LYS A 134 4.51 15.18 -4.38
N ALA A 135 3.71 14.97 -3.34
CA ALA A 135 3.18 16.05 -2.50
C ALA A 135 4.28 16.88 -1.84
N ALA A 136 5.37 16.23 -1.43
CA ALA A 136 6.54 16.90 -0.86
C ALA A 136 7.46 17.57 -1.90
N GLY A 137 7.18 17.46 -3.20
CA GLY A 137 8.07 17.93 -4.26
C GLY A 137 9.45 17.23 -4.27
N SER A 138 9.53 16.03 -3.68
CA SER A 138 10.80 15.33 -3.51
C SER A 138 11.33 14.77 -4.84
N ARG A 139 12.64 14.89 -5.04
CA ARG A 139 13.37 14.33 -6.19
C ARG A 139 14.03 12.99 -5.89
N THR A 140 13.85 12.43 -4.68
CA THR A 140 14.38 11.11 -4.31
C THR A 140 14.01 10.08 -5.38
N PRO A 141 14.94 9.33 -5.98
CA PRO A 141 14.61 8.45 -7.10
C PRO A 141 13.91 7.19 -6.59
N PHE A 142 12.76 6.87 -7.19
CA PHE A 142 11.90 5.74 -6.85
C PHE A 142 11.85 4.77 -8.04
N ARG A 143 11.99 3.48 -7.76
CA ARG A 143 11.63 2.39 -8.69
C ARG A 143 10.57 1.53 -8.06
N LEU A 144 9.50 1.24 -8.82
CA LEU A 144 8.44 0.35 -8.41
C LEU A 144 8.44 -0.89 -9.29
N ILE A 145 8.51 -2.07 -8.67
CA ILE A 145 8.24 -3.36 -9.32
C ILE A 145 6.89 -3.86 -8.81
N TYR A 146 5.87 -3.89 -9.67
CA TYR A 146 4.53 -4.32 -9.32
C TYR A 146 4.19 -5.68 -9.91
N SER A 147 4.12 -6.69 -9.04
CA SER A 147 3.62 -8.02 -9.36
C SER A 147 2.09 -8.08 -9.20
N ALA A 148 1.37 -8.14 -10.33
CA ALA A 148 -0.09 -8.24 -10.37
C ALA A 148 -0.55 -9.50 -11.14
N ARG A 149 -1.85 -9.78 -11.15
CA ARG A 149 -2.41 -10.96 -11.84
C ARG A 149 -2.48 -10.71 -13.35
N SER A 150 -2.99 -9.55 -13.74
CA SER A 150 -3.09 -9.08 -15.13
C SER A 150 -3.12 -7.54 -15.15
N PRO A 151 -2.99 -6.88 -16.32
CA PRO A 151 -3.14 -5.44 -16.44
C PRO A 151 -4.46 -4.91 -15.86
N LYS A 152 -5.57 -5.66 -16.04
CA LYS A 152 -6.91 -5.29 -15.53
C LYS A 152 -7.01 -5.35 -14.00
N GLU A 153 -6.10 -6.06 -13.36
CA GLU A 153 -6.08 -6.27 -11.91
C GLU A 153 -4.98 -5.43 -11.24
N THR A 154 -4.44 -4.45 -11.97
CA THR A 154 -3.47 -3.49 -11.47
C THR A 154 -4.21 -2.37 -10.73
N ILE A 155 -4.20 -2.42 -9.40
CA ILE A 155 -4.78 -1.37 -8.55
C ILE A 155 -4.01 -0.07 -8.82
N TYR A 156 -4.73 1.05 -8.98
CA TYR A 156 -4.19 2.36 -9.40
C TYR A 156 -3.51 2.38 -10.79
N GLY A 157 -3.82 1.43 -11.67
CA GLY A 157 -3.10 1.27 -12.94
C GLY A 157 -3.05 2.54 -13.81
N ASP A 158 -4.14 3.30 -13.87
CA ASP A 158 -4.23 4.55 -14.64
C ASP A 158 -3.38 5.66 -14.01
N GLU A 159 -3.44 5.80 -12.69
CA GLU A 159 -2.62 6.76 -11.95
C GLU A 159 -1.14 6.43 -12.07
N LEU A 160 -0.75 5.17 -11.89
CA LEU A 160 0.65 4.73 -12.04
C LEU A 160 1.18 4.99 -13.46
N ARG A 161 0.38 4.75 -14.52
CA ARG A 161 0.79 5.07 -15.90
C ARG A 161 0.92 6.56 -16.17
N THR A 162 0.14 7.39 -15.48
CA THR A 162 0.24 8.86 -15.59
C THR A 162 1.47 9.35 -14.85
N ARG A 163 1.65 8.93 -13.60
CA ARG A 163 2.81 9.28 -12.77
C ARG A 163 4.13 8.81 -13.36
N ALA A 164 4.21 7.60 -13.91
CA ALA A 164 5.43 7.13 -14.57
C ALA A 164 5.87 8.01 -15.75
N ARG A 165 4.94 8.78 -16.34
CA ARG A 165 5.25 9.77 -17.39
C ARG A 165 5.59 11.14 -16.81
N ASP A 166 4.86 11.57 -15.80
CA ASP A 166 4.85 12.97 -15.36
C ASP A 166 5.68 13.23 -14.08
N ASP A 167 5.89 12.20 -13.26
CA ASP A 167 6.64 12.29 -12.00
C ASP A 167 8.11 11.91 -12.24
N PHE A 168 8.92 12.89 -12.64
CA PHE A 168 10.36 12.69 -12.85
C PHE A 168 11.02 11.97 -11.65
N GLY A 169 11.74 10.90 -11.95
CA GLY A 169 12.39 10.04 -10.95
C GLY A 169 11.48 8.95 -10.35
N LEU A 170 10.35 8.63 -10.96
CA LEU A 170 9.58 7.41 -10.70
C LEU A 170 9.61 6.49 -11.93
N ASP A 171 10.29 5.35 -11.82
CA ASP A 171 10.18 4.28 -12.82
C ASP A 171 9.24 3.19 -12.32
N VAL A 172 8.35 2.69 -13.20
CA VAL A 172 7.41 1.62 -12.86
C VAL A 172 7.58 0.45 -13.82
N SER A 173 7.80 -0.74 -13.26
CA SER A 173 7.93 -2.00 -13.98
C SER A 173 6.87 -2.99 -13.48
N TYR A 174 6.28 -3.76 -14.41
CA TYR A 174 5.20 -4.69 -14.09
C TYR A 174 5.65 -6.13 -14.33
N VAL A 175 5.27 -7.01 -13.41
CA VAL A 175 5.35 -8.46 -13.58
C VAL A 175 3.95 -9.02 -13.46
N TYR A 176 3.46 -9.69 -14.50
CA TYR A 176 2.13 -10.29 -14.47
C TYR A 176 2.20 -11.80 -14.27
N THR A 177 1.36 -12.32 -13.38
CA THR A 177 1.37 -13.75 -13.01
C THR A 177 0.42 -14.61 -13.83
N ARG A 178 -0.56 -14.02 -14.53
CA ARG A 178 -1.56 -14.74 -15.32
C ARG A 178 -1.59 -14.36 -16.80
N GLU A 179 -1.50 -13.08 -17.12
CA GLU A 179 -1.55 -12.56 -18.50
C GLU A 179 -0.79 -11.23 -18.60
N PRO A 180 -0.11 -10.91 -19.71
CA PRO A 180 -0.02 -11.68 -20.95
C PRO A 180 0.99 -12.83 -20.89
N VAL A 181 1.99 -12.76 -20.00
CA VAL A 181 3.00 -13.80 -19.80
C VAL A 181 2.86 -14.34 -18.39
N ARG A 182 2.63 -15.65 -18.25
CA ARG A 182 2.46 -16.30 -16.94
C ARG A 182 3.79 -16.54 -16.26
N ARG A 183 4.21 -15.63 -15.38
CA ARG A 183 5.41 -15.86 -14.55
C ARG A 183 5.32 -15.15 -13.21
N ARG A 184 5.99 -15.70 -12.21
CA ARG A 184 6.22 -15.01 -10.94
C ARG A 184 7.40 -14.05 -11.09
N ILE A 185 7.50 -13.12 -10.14
CA ILE A 185 8.70 -12.31 -9.97
C ILE A 185 9.92 -13.22 -9.77
N SER A 186 11.04 -12.83 -10.35
CA SER A 186 12.30 -13.57 -10.34
C SER A 186 13.46 -12.66 -9.91
N LEU A 187 14.59 -13.27 -9.56
CA LEU A 187 15.83 -12.55 -9.25
C LEU A 187 16.23 -11.61 -10.39
N ALA A 188 16.03 -12.02 -11.65
CA ALA A 188 16.33 -11.21 -12.82
C ALA A 188 15.48 -9.94 -12.91
N ASP A 189 14.21 -10.00 -12.49
CA ASP A 189 13.35 -8.81 -12.44
C ASP A 189 13.84 -7.81 -11.40
N VAL A 190 14.15 -8.29 -10.20
CA VAL A 190 14.66 -7.45 -9.10
C VAL A 190 16.00 -6.85 -9.48
N ASN A 191 16.88 -7.62 -10.13
CA ASN A 191 18.18 -7.12 -10.60
C ASN A 191 18.04 -6.07 -11.73
N THR A 192 17.14 -6.30 -12.70
CA THR A 192 16.99 -5.44 -13.88
C THR A 192 16.26 -4.15 -13.55
N HIS A 193 15.20 -4.24 -12.74
CA HIS A 193 14.30 -3.11 -12.44
C HIS A 193 14.51 -2.51 -11.06
N GLY A 194 15.34 -3.13 -10.22
CA GLY A 194 15.76 -2.60 -8.92
C GLY A 194 16.92 -1.63 -9.02
N TRP A 195 17.51 -1.29 -7.88
CA TRP A 195 18.74 -0.50 -7.79
C TRP A 195 19.92 -1.42 -7.49
N PRO A 196 21.12 -1.11 -8.00
CA PRO A 196 22.35 -1.74 -7.52
C PRO A 196 22.52 -1.60 -5.99
N PRO A 197 23.02 -2.62 -5.29
CA PRO A 197 23.14 -2.61 -3.82
C PRO A 197 24.14 -1.58 -3.29
N ASP A 198 25.17 -1.22 -4.08
CA ASP A 198 26.18 -0.22 -3.76
C ASP A 198 25.62 1.22 -3.70
N LEU A 199 24.49 1.48 -4.34
CA LEU A 199 23.73 2.73 -4.16
C LEU A 199 22.99 2.78 -2.82
N ASN A 200 23.04 1.71 -2.04
CA ASN A 200 22.42 1.58 -0.73
C ASN A 200 20.94 2.02 -0.70
N PRO A 201 20.07 1.46 -1.56
CA PRO A 201 18.67 1.84 -1.58
C PRO A 201 17.96 1.40 -0.29
N THR A 202 16.90 2.12 0.08
CA THR A 202 15.91 1.59 1.03
C THR A 202 14.84 0.83 0.24
N CYS A 203 14.66 -0.45 0.55
CA CYS A 203 13.73 -1.34 -0.15
C CYS A 203 12.47 -1.54 0.70
N PHE A 204 11.30 -1.30 0.13
CA PHE A 204 10.00 -1.57 0.75
C PHE A 204 9.29 -2.68 -0.01
N VAL A 205 9.07 -3.82 0.64
CA VAL A 205 8.43 -5.00 0.05
C VAL A 205 7.10 -5.26 0.74
N CYS A 206 6.02 -5.30 -0.03
CA CYS A 206 4.68 -5.49 0.53
C CYS A 206 3.83 -6.42 -0.33
N GLY A 207 3.10 -7.33 0.31
CA GLY A 207 2.21 -8.29 -0.35
C GLY A 207 1.92 -9.53 0.49
N PRO A 208 1.43 -10.63 -0.12
CA PRO A 208 1.22 -11.90 0.56
C PRO A 208 2.53 -12.46 1.15
N THR A 209 2.46 -13.20 2.26
CA THR A 209 3.63 -13.72 3.00
C THR A 209 4.68 -14.37 2.09
N GLY A 210 4.28 -15.33 1.26
CA GLY A 210 5.23 -16.03 0.38
C GLY A 210 5.85 -15.13 -0.70
N PHE A 211 5.16 -14.08 -1.13
CA PHE A 211 5.73 -13.08 -2.05
C PHE A 211 6.81 -12.25 -1.34
N VAL A 212 6.51 -11.75 -0.13
CA VAL A 212 7.42 -10.92 0.64
C VAL A 212 8.69 -11.68 0.99
N GLU A 213 8.58 -12.92 1.43
CA GLU A 213 9.73 -13.79 1.74
C GLU A 213 10.60 -14.01 0.50
N THR A 214 9.97 -14.41 -0.62
CA THR A 214 10.68 -14.63 -1.90
C THR A 214 11.47 -13.39 -2.34
N VAL A 215 10.85 -12.21 -2.29
CA VAL A 215 11.51 -10.97 -2.71
C VAL A 215 12.60 -10.52 -1.72
N ALA A 216 12.37 -10.69 -0.42
CA ALA A 216 13.39 -10.36 0.58
C ALA A 216 14.65 -11.23 0.38
N ASP A 217 14.48 -12.53 0.15
CA ASP A 217 15.58 -13.45 -0.14
C ASP A 217 16.32 -13.07 -1.43
N MET A 218 15.59 -12.66 -2.48
CA MET A 218 16.20 -12.16 -3.71
C MET A 218 17.03 -10.90 -3.48
N LEU A 219 16.54 -9.94 -2.69
CA LEU A 219 17.28 -8.71 -2.37
C LEU A 219 18.57 -9.03 -1.59
N VAL A 220 18.52 -9.94 -0.62
CA VAL A 220 19.71 -10.36 0.13
C VAL A 220 20.69 -11.09 -0.79
N ALA A 221 20.21 -11.98 -1.66
CA ALA A 221 21.05 -12.68 -2.62
C ALA A 221 21.74 -11.75 -3.63
N LEU A 222 21.11 -10.61 -3.96
CA LEU A 222 21.71 -9.55 -4.78
C LEU A 222 22.68 -8.65 -3.99
N GLY A 223 22.83 -8.84 -2.68
CA GLY A 223 23.78 -8.11 -1.85
C GLY A 223 23.24 -6.85 -1.17
N HIS A 224 21.91 -6.63 -1.16
CA HIS A 224 21.32 -5.54 -0.38
C HIS A 224 21.48 -5.76 1.13
N ASP A 225 21.75 -4.70 1.88
CA ASP A 225 21.78 -4.74 3.35
C ASP A 225 20.39 -5.11 3.91
N PRO A 226 20.24 -6.23 4.64
CA PRO A 226 18.96 -6.65 5.22
C PRO A 226 18.31 -5.58 6.10
N ARG A 227 19.09 -4.70 6.74
CA ARG A 227 18.56 -3.61 7.59
C ARG A 227 17.84 -2.53 6.79
N ARG A 228 18.08 -2.45 5.48
CA ARG A 228 17.41 -1.53 4.55
C ARG A 228 16.27 -2.20 3.78
N VAL A 229 16.06 -3.50 3.96
CA VAL A 229 14.92 -4.23 3.42
C VAL A 229 13.80 -4.23 4.46
N LYS A 230 12.83 -3.33 4.25
CA LYS A 230 11.64 -3.21 5.07
C LYS A 230 10.53 -4.04 4.45
N THR A 231 9.84 -4.82 5.26
CA THR A 231 8.79 -5.74 4.81
C THR A 231 7.49 -5.49 5.57
N GLU A 232 6.36 -5.62 4.86
CA GLU A 232 5.01 -5.66 5.44
C GLU A 232 4.21 -6.77 4.74
N ARG A 233 3.51 -7.60 5.50
CA ARG A 233 2.79 -8.78 5.00
C ARG A 233 1.30 -8.62 5.26
N PHE A 234 0.48 -9.07 4.31
CA PHE A 234 -0.96 -9.20 4.51
C PHE A 234 -1.39 -10.66 4.32
N GLY A 235 -2.18 -11.16 5.25
CA GLY A 235 -2.67 -12.54 5.34
C GLY A 235 -3.50 -12.73 6.59
#